data_AF-A0A4V3GVQ8-F1
#
_entry.id   AF-A0A4V3GVQ8-F1
#
_cell.length_a   1.000
_cell.length_b   1.000
_cell.length_c   1.000
_cell.angle_alpha   90.00
_cell.angle_beta   90.00
_cell.angle_gamma   90.00
#
_symmetry.space_group_name_H-M   'P 1'
#
loop_
_entity.id
_entity.type
_entity.pdbx_description
1 polymer ?
#
loop_
_entity_poly.entity_id
_entity_poly.type
_entity_poly.pdbx_seq_one_letter_code
_entity_poly.pdbx_strand_id
1 'polypeptide(L)'
;MRPRPLFIENPEHDRYVSLVPDGDIEEILGKQRTKTITLLSSVSEESARKAYAPGKWTLKEVIGHMTDSERVMSYRMLAIARNESAPLPAMDQDQYVSAANFNKLS
;
A
#
# COMPACT_ATOMS: atom_id res chain seq x y z
N MET A 1 7.82 -0.11 -22.42
CA MET A 1 7.81 0.16 -20.97
C MET A 1 8.33 1.56 -20.72
N ARG A 2 7.69 2.37 -19.85
CA ARG A 2 8.21 3.71 -19.52
C ARG A 2 9.46 3.57 -18.65
N PRO A 3 10.56 4.28 -18.94
CA PRO A 3 11.77 4.22 -18.13
C PRO A 3 11.50 4.75 -16.71
N ARG A 4 12.32 4.33 -15.73
CA ARG A 4 12.31 4.90 -14.38
C ARG A 4 12.44 6.44 -14.50
N PRO A 5 11.70 7.22 -13.69
CA PRO A 5 11.84 8.67 -13.71
C PRO A 5 13.30 9.06 -13.48
N LEU A 6 13.81 10.00 -14.29
CA LEU A 6 15.18 10.50 -14.16
C LEU A 6 15.35 11.40 -12.92
N PHE A 7 14.23 11.85 -12.32
CA PHE A 7 14.20 12.75 -11.19
C PHE A 7 12.96 12.50 -10.32
N ILE A 8 13.13 12.59 -9.00
CA ILE A 8 12.05 12.50 -8.00
C ILE A 8 12.07 13.80 -7.20
N GLU A 9 10.99 14.58 -7.29
CA GLU A 9 10.89 15.90 -6.64
C GLU A 9 10.93 15.84 -5.11
N ASN A 10 10.45 14.74 -4.51
CA ASN A 10 10.48 14.55 -3.06
C ASN A 10 11.61 13.59 -2.66
N PRO A 11 12.70 14.09 -2.05
CA PRO A 11 13.85 13.26 -1.63
C PRO A 11 13.48 12.11 -0.69
N GLU A 12 12.42 12.25 0.10
CA GLU A 12 11.96 11.18 0.99
C GLU A 12 11.42 9.97 0.21
N HIS A 13 10.84 10.21 -0.98
CA HIS A 13 10.30 9.17 -1.84
C HIS A 13 11.41 8.49 -2.66
N ASP A 14 12.48 9.22 -2.97
CA ASP A 14 13.63 8.71 -3.72
C ASP A 14 14.20 7.46 -3.06
N ARG A 15 14.37 7.49 -1.74
CA ARG A 15 14.83 6.33 -0.95
C ARG A 15 13.97 5.09 -1.18
N TYR A 16 12.64 5.22 -1.25
CA TYR A 16 11.76 4.06 -1.41
C TYR A 16 11.75 3.56 -2.85
N VAL A 17 11.76 4.47 -3.82
CA VAL A 17 11.82 4.11 -5.24
C VAL A 17 13.15 3.44 -5.59
N SER A 18 14.25 3.87 -4.97
CA SER A 18 15.58 3.28 -5.17
C SER A 18 15.71 1.85 -4.64
N LEU A 19 14.80 1.39 -3.76
CA LEU A 19 14.77 0.00 -3.29
C LEU A 19 14.15 -0.96 -4.31
N VAL A 20 13.49 -0.45 -5.35
CA VAL A 20 12.93 -1.26 -6.43
C VAL A 20 14.05 -1.61 -7.40
N PRO A 21 14.38 -2.91 -7.61
CA PRO A 21 15.44 -3.31 -8.52
C PRO A 21 15.13 -2.90 -9.97
N ASP A 22 16.16 -2.83 -10.80
CA ASP A 22 15.99 -2.64 -12.24
C ASP A 22 15.29 -3.86 -12.86
N GLY A 23 14.41 -3.63 -13.83
CA GLY A 23 13.71 -4.68 -14.56
C GLY A 23 12.28 -4.30 -14.95
N ASP A 24 11.54 -5.31 -15.41
CA ASP A 24 10.13 -5.17 -15.75
C ASP A 24 9.28 -4.99 -14.48
N ILE A 25 8.62 -3.84 -14.36
CA ILE A 25 7.85 -3.50 -13.15
C ILE A 25 6.67 -4.44 -12.90
N GLU A 26 6.04 -4.96 -13.96
CA GLU A 26 4.91 -5.89 -13.81
C GLU A 26 5.40 -7.23 -13.28
N GLU A 27 6.54 -7.71 -13.76
CA GLU A 27 7.21 -8.90 -13.24
C GLU A 27 7.65 -8.72 -11.78
N ILE A 28 8.25 -7.57 -11.43
CA ILE A 28 8.69 -7.27 -10.06
C ILE A 28 7.48 -7.27 -9.11
N LEU A 29 6.41 -6.55 -9.45
CA LEU A 29 5.18 -6.50 -8.65
C LEU A 29 4.53 -7.88 -8.53
N GLY A 30 4.51 -8.67 -9.62
CA GLY A 30 4.02 -10.05 -9.59
C GLY A 30 4.78 -10.93 -8.60
N LYS A 31 6.11 -10.85 -8.60
CA LYS A 31 6.96 -11.58 -7.64
C LYS A 31 6.76 -11.09 -6.20
N GLN A 32 6.69 -9.78 -5.98
CA GLN A 32 6.45 -9.21 -4.65
C GLN A 32 5.10 -9.61 -4.08
N ARG A 33 4.03 -9.62 -4.90
CA ARG A 33 2.72 -10.10 -4.49
C ARG A 33 2.78 -11.54 -3.98
N THR A 34 3.38 -12.45 -4.76
CA THR A 34 3.52 -13.85 -4.37
C THR A 34 4.29 -13.99 -3.05
N LYS A 35 5.45 -13.32 -2.92
CA LYS A 35 6.26 -13.36 -1.68
C LYS A 35 5.49 -12.83 -0.47
N THR A 36 4.75 -11.74 -0.64
CA THR A 36 3.98 -11.10 0.43
C THR A 36 2.85 -12.01 0.89
N ILE A 37 2.09 -12.61 -0.04
CA ILE A 37 1.04 -13.57 0.29
C ILE A 37 1.65 -14.76 1.04
N THR A 38 2.74 -15.36 0.53
CA THR A 38 3.41 -16.50 1.21
C THR A 38 3.83 -16.15 2.63
N LEU A 39 4.44 -14.97 2.84
CA LEU A 39 4.83 -14.50 4.18
C LEU A 39 3.60 -14.37 5.09
N LEU A 40 2.55 -13.69 4.64
CA LEU A 40 1.37 -13.41 5.44
C LEU A 40 0.54 -14.68 5.73
N SER A 41 0.49 -15.64 4.79
CA SER A 41 -0.19 -16.93 4.99
C SER A 41 0.42 -17.79 6.10
N SER A 42 1.65 -17.50 6.51
CA SER A 42 2.30 -18.19 7.65
C SER A 42 1.90 -17.62 9.02
N VAL A 43 1.24 -16.45 9.06
CA VAL A 43 0.86 -15.78 10.30
C VAL A 43 -0.48 -16.31 10.78
N SER A 44 -0.57 -16.66 12.07
CA SER A 44 -1.84 -17.10 12.65
C SER A 44 -2.82 -15.93 12.80
N GLU A 45 -4.10 -16.26 12.70
CA GLU A 45 -5.21 -15.33 12.92
C GLU A 45 -5.15 -14.61 14.26
N GLU A 46 -4.75 -15.32 15.32
CA GLU A 46 -4.59 -14.74 16.65
C GLU A 46 -3.46 -13.71 16.70
N SER A 47 -2.30 -14.03 16.12
CA SER A 47 -1.17 -13.10 16.06
C SER A 47 -1.50 -11.88 15.20
N ALA A 48 -2.24 -12.07 14.11
CA ALA A 48 -2.59 -10.98 13.20
C ALA A 48 -3.52 -9.92 13.85
N ARG A 49 -4.28 -10.30 14.89
CA ARG A 49 -5.15 -9.41 15.68
C ARG A 49 -4.45 -8.72 16.86
N LYS A 50 -3.18 -8.98 17.11
CA LYS A 50 -2.44 -8.38 18.23
C LYS A 50 -1.61 -7.18 17.74
N ALA A 51 -1.79 -6.03 18.40
CA ALA A 51 -0.89 -4.91 18.25
C ALA A 51 0.35 -5.11 19.14
N TYR A 52 1.51 -4.67 18.68
CA TYR A 52 2.75 -4.81 19.45
C TYR A 52 2.88 -3.81 20.61
N ALA A 53 2.07 -2.74 20.61
CA ALA A 53 2.03 -1.74 21.67
C ALA A 53 0.66 -1.02 21.68
N PRO A 54 0.27 -0.40 22.81
CA PRO A 54 -0.93 0.42 22.89
C PRO A 54 -0.95 1.53 21.83
N GLY A 55 -2.10 1.73 21.20
CA GLY A 55 -2.28 2.76 20.15
C GLY A 55 -1.62 2.44 18.81
N LYS A 56 -1.07 1.24 18.62
CA LYS A 56 -0.55 0.78 17.32
C LYS A 56 -1.55 -0.13 16.63
N TRP A 57 -1.51 -0.11 15.31
CA TRP A 57 -2.34 -1.00 14.49
C TRP A 57 -1.95 -2.46 14.67
N THR A 58 -2.94 -3.34 14.56
CA THR A 58 -2.73 -4.78 14.40
C THR A 58 -2.17 -5.07 13.01
N LEU A 59 -1.62 -6.27 12.80
CA LEU A 59 -1.17 -6.66 11.46
C LEU A 59 -2.33 -6.64 10.44
N LYS A 60 -3.54 -7.05 10.85
CA LYS A 60 -4.73 -6.97 9.99
C LYS A 60 -5.04 -5.55 9.56
N GLU A 61 -4.93 -4.59 10.48
CA GLU A 61 -5.14 -3.17 10.17
C GLU A 61 -4.06 -2.61 9.25
N VAL A 62 -2.79 -3.00 9.43
CA VAL A 62 -1.70 -2.61 8.51
C VAL A 62 -1.94 -3.15 7.10
N ILE A 63 -2.27 -4.44 6.95
CA ILE A 63 -2.54 -5.06 5.64
C ILE A 63 -3.77 -4.42 4.99
N GLY A 64 -4.81 -4.18 5.77
CA GLY A 64 -6.01 -3.47 5.31
C GLY A 64 -5.70 -2.07 4.82
N HIS A 65 -4.92 -1.29 5.58
CA HIS A 65 -4.46 0.04 5.19
C HIS A 65 -3.67 0.03 3.87
N MET A 66 -2.76 -0.94 3.67
CA MET A 66 -2.04 -1.08 2.41
C MET A 66 -3.01 -1.35 1.24
N THR A 67 -3.99 -2.22 1.47
CA THR A 67 -5.01 -2.62 0.50
C THR A 67 -5.92 -1.46 0.08
N ASP A 68 -6.28 -0.58 1.03
CA ASP A 68 -7.03 0.65 0.77
C ASP A 68 -6.16 1.70 0.07
N SER A 69 -4.91 1.84 0.49
CA SER A 69 -3.95 2.77 -0.12
C SER A 69 -3.72 2.46 -1.60
N GLU A 70 -3.59 1.18 -1.97
CA GLU A 70 -3.48 0.75 -3.37
C GLU A 70 -4.71 1.14 -4.20
N ARG A 71 -5.92 1.02 -3.64
CA ARG A 71 -7.18 1.40 -4.31
C ARG A 71 -7.25 2.92 -4.51
N VAL A 72 -6.94 3.68 -3.48
CA VAL A 72 -6.91 5.15 -3.53
C VAL A 72 -5.88 5.62 -4.57
N MET A 73 -4.67 5.05 -4.57
CA MET A 73 -3.65 5.40 -5.56
C MET A 73 -4.04 5.00 -6.98
N SER A 74 -4.69 3.85 -7.16
CA SER A 74 -5.22 3.43 -8.48
C SER A 74 -6.29 4.39 -9.00
N TYR A 75 -7.21 4.83 -8.14
CA TYR A 75 -8.19 5.85 -8.48
C TYR A 75 -7.52 7.18 -8.87
N ARG A 76 -6.56 7.65 -8.06
CA ARG A 76 -5.80 8.88 -8.35
C ARG A 76 -5.06 8.79 -9.68
N MET A 77 -4.40 7.65 -9.95
CA MET A 77 -3.72 7.40 -11.22
C MET A 77 -4.68 7.48 -12.40
N LEU A 78 -5.86 6.86 -12.29
CA LEU A 78 -6.89 6.93 -13.32
C LEU A 78 -7.37 8.37 -13.55
N ALA A 79 -7.69 9.10 -12.48
CA ALA A 79 -8.16 10.49 -12.56
C ALA A 79 -7.14 11.39 -13.25
N ILE A 80 -5.86 11.31 -12.85
CA ILE A 80 -4.75 12.03 -13.50
C ILE A 80 -4.63 11.65 -14.97
N ALA A 81 -4.68 10.35 -15.30
CA ALA A 81 -4.61 9.86 -16.68
C ALA A 81 -5.81 10.25 -17.55
N ARG A 82 -6.86 10.83 -16.97
CA ARG A 82 -8.04 11.36 -17.66
C ARG A 82 -8.13 12.88 -17.58
N ASN A 83 -7.07 13.55 -17.16
CA ASN A 83 -7.00 15.00 -17.00
C ASN A 83 -8.13 15.54 -16.09
N GLU A 84 -8.48 14.80 -15.04
CA GLU A 84 -9.40 15.30 -14.03
C GLU A 84 -8.84 16.61 -13.44
N SER A 85 -9.72 17.61 -13.34
CA SER A 85 -9.39 18.96 -12.86
C SER A 85 -9.80 19.18 -11.42
N ALA A 86 -10.73 18.36 -10.90
CA ALA A 86 -11.13 18.39 -9.52
C ALA A 86 -9.97 17.97 -8.59
N PRO A 87 -9.85 18.58 -7.39
CA PRO A 87 -8.89 18.14 -6.38
C PRO A 87 -9.11 16.66 -6.03
N LEU A 88 -8.01 15.89 -6.00
CA LEU A 88 -8.08 14.48 -5.61
C LEU A 88 -8.38 14.37 -4.10
N PRO A 89 -9.27 13.45 -3.67
CA PRO A 89 -9.61 13.29 -2.27
C PRO A 89 -8.38 12.98 -1.41
N ALA A 90 -8.28 13.63 -0.25
CA ALA A 90 -7.35 13.25 0.80
C ALA A 90 -7.76 11.91 1.43
N MET A 91 -6.82 11.22 2.07
CA MET A 91 -7.06 9.98 2.81
C MET A 91 -6.53 10.16 4.22
N ASP A 92 -7.44 10.34 5.18
CA ASP A 92 -7.11 10.24 6.60
C ASP A 92 -6.97 8.75 6.95
N GLN A 93 -5.72 8.30 7.10
CA GLN A 93 -5.42 6.89 7.31
C GLN A 93 -6.05 6.32 8.59
N ASP A 94 -6.11 7.11 9.66
CA ASP A 94 -6.63 6.65 10.95
C ASP A 94 -8.15 6.51 10.90
N GLN A 95 -8.83 7.45 10.24
CA GLN A 95 -10.27 7.35 10.00
C GLN A 95 -10.61 6.14 9.13
N TYR A 96 -9.88 5.92 8.03
CA TYR A 96 -10.10 4.77 7.15
C TYR A 96 -9.93 3.45 7.89
N VAL A 97 -8.84 3.28 8.64
CA VAL A 97 -8.58 2.06 9.41
C VAL A 97 -9.67 1.85 10.48
N SER A 98 -10.06 2.90 11.19
CA SER A 98 -11.09 2.81 12.24
C SER A 98 -12.46 2.39 11.69
N ALA A 99 -12.82 2.83 10.48
CA ALA A 99 -14.08 2.52 9.83
C ALA A 99 -14.12 1.10 9.22
N ALA A 100 -12.96 0.56 8.83
CA ALA A 100 -12.88 -0.66 8.03
C ALA A 100 -13.07 -1.98 8.82
N ASN A 101 -13.00 -1.95 10.16
CA ASN A 101 -13.18 -3.13 11.01
C ASN A 101 -12.29 -4.34 10.63
N PHE A 102 -11.04 -4.11 10.19
CA PHE A 102 -10.17 -5.14 9.62
C PHE A 102 -9.96 -6.38 10.50
N ASN A 103 -9.97 -6.22 11.83
CA ASN A 103 -9.84 -7.33 12.78
C ASN A 103 -11.02 -8.33 12.77
N LYS A 104 -12.15 -8.01 12.12
CA LYS A 104 -13.32 -8.89 11.98
C LYS A 104 -13.32 -9.72 10.68
N LEU A 105 -12.43 -9.41 9.74
CA LEU A 105 -12.30 -10.16 8.49
C LEU A 105 -11.67 -11.52 8.78
N SER A 106 -12.14 -12.57 8.10
CA SER A 106 -11.61 -13.93 8.21
C SER A 106 -10.34 -14.11 7.37
#